data_AF-A0A354H2L0-F1
#
_entry.id   AF-A0A354H2L0-F1
#
_cell.length_a   1.000
_cell.length_b   1.000
_cell.length_c   1.000
_cell.angle_alpha   90.00
_cell.angle_beta   90.00
_cell.angle_gamma   90.00
#
_symmetry.space_group_name_H-M   'P 1'
#
loop_
_entity.id
_entity.type
_entity.pdbx_description
1 polymer ?
#
loop_
_entity_poly.entity_id
_entity_poly.type
_entity_poly.pdbx_seq_one_letter_code
_entity_poly.pdbx_strand_id
1 'polypeptide(L)' 'SLLNDITRKRVYSGKMGQLWYTCSMLLTTLQMTGRIVRSKNDFGVSYIGDEQVSAALNKHASALPSWWREAIMW' A
#
# COMPACT_ATOMS: atom_id res chain seq x y z
N SER A 1 14.07 -3.01 -20.45
CA SER A 1 13.51 -4.35 -20.75
C SER A 1 12.08 -4.17 -21.22
N LEU A 2 11.70 -4.80 -22.33
CA LEU A 2 10.33 -4.79 -22.91
C LEU A 2 9.25 -5.09 -21.85
N LEU A 3 9.59 -5.89 -20.85
CA LEU A 3 8.70 -6.23 -19.74
C LEU A 3 8.27 -5.01 -18.92
N ASN A 4 9.19 -4.06 -18.68
CA ASN A 4 8.89 -2.83 -17.94
C ASN A 4 7.98 -1.90 -18.75
N ASP A 5 8.12 -1.88 -20.07
CA ASP A 5 7.30 -1.03 -20.94
C ASP A 5 5.86 -1.56 -21.06
N ILE A 6 5.67 -2.88 -21.11
CA ILE A 6 4.34 -3.51 -21.06
C ILE A 6 3.66 -3.25 -19.71
N THR A 7 4.40 -3.37 -18.61
CA THR A 7 3.88 -3.15 -17.26
C THR A 7 3.49 -1.68 -17.04
N ARG A 8 4.29 -0.73 -17.53
CA ARG A 8 3.97 0.70 -17.52
C ARG A 8 2.70 1.00 -18.32
N LYS A 9 2.55 0.45 -19.53
CA LYS A 9 1.35 0.65 -20.35
C LYS A 9 0.07 0.17 -19.64
N ARG A 10 0.13 -0.92 -18.86
CA ARG A 10 -1.02 -1.43 -18.09
C ARG A 10 -1.46 -0.50 -16.96
N VAL A 11 -0.54 0.20 -16.30
CA VAL A 11 -0.91 1.19 -15.26
C VAL A 11 -1.76 2.31 -15.87
N TYR A 12 -1.44 2.74 -17.09
CA TYR A 12 -2.15 3.80 -17.80
C TYR A 12 -3.31 3.32 -18.69
N SER A 13 -3.55 2.00 -18.82
CA SER A 13 -4.54 1.45 -19.76
C SER A 13 -6.00 1.53 -19.28
N GLY A 14 -6.28 2.22 -18.17
CA GLY A 14 -7.64 2.50 -17.69
C GLY A 14 -7.84 2.32 -16.19
N LYS A 15 -9.09 2.39 -15.73
CA LYS A 15 -9.48 2.35 -14.30
C LYS A 15 -8.97 1.10 -13.57
N MET A 16 -8.98 -0.06 -14.23
CA MET A 16 -8.51 -1.32 -13.64
C MET A 16 -7.00 -1.36 -13.47
N GLY A 17 -6.25 -0.74 -14.39
CA GLY A 17 -4.78 -0.63 -14.31
C GLY A 17 -4.36 0.23 -13.13
N GLN A 18 -5.02 1.38 -12.96
CA GLN A 18 -4.81 2.25 -11.80
C GLN A 18 -5.19 1.56 -10.49
N LEU A 19 -6.35 0.89 -10.44
CA LEU A 19 -6.77 0.15 -9.24
C LEU A 19 -5.75 -0.92 -8.87
N TRP A 20 -5.30 -1.73 -9.83
CA TRP A 20 -4.29 -2.75 -9.60
C TRP A 20 -2.97 -2.15 -9.07
N TYR A 21 -2.53 -1.03 -9.65
CA TYR A 21 -1.32 -0.34 -9.20
C TYR A 21 -1.46 0.17 -7.77
N THR A 22 -2.57 0.85 -7.46
CA THR A 22 -2.86 1.37 -6.12
C THR A 22 -2.95 0.25 -5.09
N CYS A 23 -3.65 -0.85 -5.39
CA CYS A 23 -3.72 -2.00 -4.49
C CYS A 23 -2.35 -2.65 -4.27
N SER A 24 -1.54 -2.77 -5.33
CA SER A 24 -0.19 -3.34 -5.24
C SER A 24 0.73 -2.49 -4.38
N MET A 25 0.65 -1.16 -4.51
CA MET A 25 1.34 -0.21 -3.64
C MET A 25 0.92 -0.40 -2.18
N LEU A 26 -0.38 -0.37 -1.88
CA LEU A 26 -0.89 -0.53 -0.51
C LEU A 26 -0.48 -1.86 0.12
N LEU A 27 -0.56 -2.96 -0.63
CA LEU A 27 -0.14 -4.29 -0.16
C LEU A 27 1.37 -4.34 0.10
N THR A 28 2.17 -3.68 -0.73
CA THR A 28 3.61 -3.62 -0.53
C THR A 28 3.95 -2.81 0.73
N THR A 29 3.30 -1.67 0.93
CA THR A 29 3.44 -0.86 2.15
C THR A 29 3.02 -1.63 3.40
N LEU A 30 1.88 -2.33 3.36
CA LEU A 30 1.41 -3.22 4.41
C LEU A 30 2.45 -4.31 4.72
N GLN A 31 3.00 -4.97 3.70
CA GLN A 31 4.01 -6.01 3.90
C GLN A 31 5.31 -5.47 4.48
N MET A 32 5.75 -4.27 4.09
CA MET A 32 6.97 -3.66 4.62
C MET A 32 6.79 -3.25 6.08
N THR A 33 5.71 -2.55 6.38
CA THR A 33 5.42 -2.08 7.75
C THR A 33 5.04 -3.24 8.68
N GLY A 34 4.35 -4.27 8.19
CA GLY A 34 4.00 -5.45 8.97
C GLY A 34 5.18 -6.31 9.43
N ARG A 35 6.38 -6.15 8.83
CA ARG A 35 7.59 -6.88 9.25
C ARG A 35 8.25 -6.32 10.51
N ILE A 36 7.85 -5.12 10.95
CA ILE A 36 8.46 -4.46 12.11
C ILE A 36 8.02 -5.08 13.43
N VAL A 37 6.79 -5.61 13.50
CA VAL A 37 6.21 -6.26 14.69
C VAL A 37 6.25 -7.77 14.51
N ARG A 38 6.98 -8.49 15.36
CA ARG A 38 7.17 -9.95 15.24
C ARG A 38 6.54 -10.78 16.35
N SER A 39 6.04 -10.13 17.40
CA SER A 39 5.34 -10.79 18.50
C SER A 39 4.30 -9.85 19.10
N LYS A 40 3.40 -10.38 19.94
CA LYS A 40 2.32 -9.60 20.56
C LYS A 40 2.81 -8.41 21.40
N ASN A 41 4.02 -8.51 21.97
CA ASN A 41 4.59 -7.49 22.84
C ASN A 41 5.63 -6.61 22.12
N ASP A 42 5.84 -6.86 20.82
CA ASP A 42 6.80 -6.12 20.01
C ASP A 42 6.13 -4.85 19.45
N PHE A 43 6.88 -3.74 19.42
CA PHE A 43 6.37 -2.46 18.94
C PHE A 43 7.40 -1.80 18.03
N GLY A 44 6.92 -1.11 17.01
CA GLY A 44 7.77 -0.40 16.07
C GLY A 44 7.01 0.71 15.36
N VAL A 45 7.72 1.77 15.01
CA VAL A 45 7.18 2.93 14.29
C VAL A 45 7.75 2.94 12.88
N SER A 46 6.88 3.09 11.89
CA SER A 46 7.26 3.30 10.49
C SER A 46 6.68 4.61 10.00
N TYR A 47 7.49 5.41 9.30
CA TYR A 47 7.06 6.66 8.71
C TYR A 47 6.83 6.48 7.22
N ILE A 48 5.67 6.94 6.74
CA ILE A 48 5.31 6.94 5.31
C ILE A 48 5.23 8.40 4.88
N GLY A 49 6.18 8.85 4.07
CA GLY A 49 6.31 10.25 3.64
C GLY A 49 5.67 10.56 2.28
N ASP A 50 4.63 9.85 1.88
CA ASP A 50 4.02 9.98 0.55
C ASP A 50 2.51 10.23 0.65
N GLU A 51 2.07 11.41 0.19
CA GLU A 51 0.67 11.83 0.17
C GLU A 51 -0.22 10.89 -0.68
N GLN A 52 0.34 10.28 -1.73
CA GLN A 52 -0.42 9.34 -2.56
C GLN A 52 -0.80 8.08 -1.79
N VAL A 53 0.02 7.65 -0.83
CA VAL A 53 -0.32 6.54 0.07
C VAL A 53 -1.48 6.97 0.96
N SER A 54 -1.44 8.18 1.51
CA SER A 54 -2.52 8.73 2.33
C SER A 54 -3.84 8.80 1.58
N ALA A 55 -3.82 9.32 0.35
CA ALA A 55 -5.00 9.38 -0.52
C ALA A 55 -5.54 7.98 -0.87
N ALA A 56 -4.64 7.03 -1.17
CA ALA A 56 -5.02 5.66 -1.48
C ALA A 56 -5.64 4.93 -0.28
N LEU A 57 -5.09 5.13 0.92
CA LEU A 57 -5.62 4.58 2.17
C LEU A 57 -7.05 5.04 2.41
N ASN A 58 -7.32 6.34 2.30
CA ASN A 58 -8.67 6.87 2.50
C ASN A 58 -9.68 6.31 1.50
N LYS A 59 -9.26 6.11 0.24
CA LYS A 59 -10.12 5.63 -0.83
C LYS A 59 -10.37 4.12 -0.79
N HIS A 60 -9.42 3.34 -0.30
CA HIS A 60 -9.43 1.87 -0.37
C HIS A 60 -9.28 1.18 0.99
N ALA A 61 -9.47 1.91 2.10
CA ALA A 61 -9.33 1.40 3.47
C ALA A 61 -10.08 0.08 3.71
N SER A 62 -11.29 -0.07 3.19
CA SER A 62 -12.09 -1.29 3.42
C SER A 62 -11.43 -2.58 2.90
N ALA A 63 -10.50 -2.48 1.95
CA ALA A 63 -9.77 -3.62 1.41
C ALA A 63 -8.55 -4.04 2.25
N LEU A 64 -8.24 -3.31 3.34
CA LEU A 64 -7.05 -3.51 4.15
C LEU A 64 -7.40 -4.06 5.54
N PRO A 65 -6.51 -4.87 6.15
CA PRO A 65 -6.72 -5.41 7.49
C PRO A 65 -6.99 -4.30 8.52
N SER A 66 -8.01 -4.50 9.36
CA SER A 66 -8.42 -3.50 10.35
C SER A 66 -7.31 -3.14 11.33
N TRP A 67 -6.57 -4.15 11.82
CA TRP A 67 -5.44 -3.96 12.75
C TRP A 67 -4.38 -3.00 12.21
N TRP A 68 -4.14 -3.02 10.89
CA TRP A 68 -3.13 -2.15 10.28
C TRP A 68 -3.66 -0.74 10.13
N ARG A 69 -4.92 -0.59 9.72
CA ARG A 69 -5.58 0.71 9.58
C ARG A 69 -5.73 1.44 10.90
N GLU A 70 -6.07 0.72 11.96
CA GLU A 70 -6.21 1.25 13.32
C GLU A 70 -4.88 1.72 13.90
N ALA A 71 -3.76 1.19 13.41
CA ALA A 71 -2.41 1.57 13.84
C ALA A 71 -1.85 2.81 13.11
N ILE A 72 -2.54 3.32 12.08
CA ILE A 72 -2.11 4.50 11.33
C ILE A 72 -2.46 5.77 12.13
N MET A 73 -1.46 6.62 12.35
CA MET A 73 -1.60 7.93 12.98
C MET A 73 -1.26 9.01 11.94
N TRP A 74 -2.02 10.12 11.95
CA TRP A 74 -1.90 11.24 11.00
C TRP A 74 -1.28 12.47 11.64
#